data_AF-D2UDZ4-F1
#
_entry.id   AF-D2UDZ4-F1
#
_cell.length_a   1.000
_cell.length_b   1.000
_cell.length_c   1.000
_cell.angle_alpha   90.00
_cell.angle_beta   90.00
_cell.angle_gamma   90.00
#
_symmetry.space_group_name_H-M   'P 1'
#
loop_
_entity.id
_entity.type
_entity.pdbx_description
1 polymer ?
#
loop_
_entity_poly.entity_id
_entity_poly.type
_entity_poly.pdbx_seq_one_letter_code
_entity_poly.pdbx_strand_id
1 'polypeptide(L)'
;MTEQPKNQLISLLALSGGPNLAEAIEREKVERARQEAEDRRFESYCYKRLARIKRWGMTQEKETLAEHLSLAALLLIERKKTERHVERGVKAREEMIALLEAISAETKMQEAAMRGVAEKYVASALANRADRRRGAAAKLANDRDGKQAAKAAALELWKERHAGKHPTLRTVEQFAIEVMRRWPVLTSSKVICGWSTKWSKSVREGRPPAC
;
A
#
# COMPACT_ATOMS: atom_id res chain seq x y z
N MET A 1 19.57 -12.38 18.97
CA MET A 1 18.40 -13.14 18.49
C MET A 1 17.84 -12.46 17.26
N THR A 2 18.19 -12.94 16.06
CA THR A 2 17.54 -12.55 14.78
C THR A 2 18.05 -13.47 13.65
N GLU A 3 17.77 -14.77 13.74
CA GLU A 3 17.92 -15.69 12.60
C GLU A 3 16.55 -15.99 11.99
N GLN A 4 15.95 -15.06 11.24
CA GLN A 4 14.78 -15.36 10.41
C GLN A 4 14.69 -14.35 9.24
N PRO A 5 15.34 -14.65 8.11
CA PRO A 5 14.68 -14.38 6.83
C PRO A 5 14.79 -15.52 5.80
N LYS A 6 15.67 -16.52 6.02
CA LYS A 6 15.89 -17.59 5.03
C LYS A 6 14.72 -18.58 4.92
N ASN A 7 13.93 -18.74 5.98
CA ASN A 7 12.83 -19.72 6.00
C ASN A 7 11.55 -19.22 5.32
N GLN A 8 11.37 -17.92 5.10
CA GLN A 8 10.14 -17.39 4.50
C GLN A 8 10.09 -17.57 2.98
N LEU A 9 11.23 -17.45 2.29
CA LEU A 9 11.35 -17.74 0.85
C LEU A 9 11.17 -19.23 0.54
N ILE A 10 11.64 -20.11 1.42
CA ILE A 10 11.47 -21.57 1.30
C ILE A 10 9.98 -21.95 1.43
N SER A 11 9.25 -21.32 2.36
CA SER A 11 7.81 -21.56 2.53
C SER A 11 6.96 -21.03 1.38
N LEU A 12 7.38 -19.96 0.70
CA LEU A 12 6.66 -19.42 -0.47
C LEU A 12 6.86 -20.29 -1.73
N LEU A 13 8.04 -20.87 -1.94
CA LEU A 13 8.27 -21.81 -3.04
C LEU A 13 7.47 -23.11 -2.89
N ALA A 14 7.33 -23.63 -1.66
CA ALA A 14 6.60 -24.86 -1.37
C ALA A 14 5.09 -24.78 -1.70
N LEU A 15 4.51 -23.58 -1.75
CA LEU A 15 3.09 -23.35 -2.06
C LEU A 15 2.78 -23.28 -3.56
N SER A 16 3.81 -23.20 -4.42
CA SER A 16 3.65 -22.98 -5.87
C SER A 16 3.49 -24.27 -6.71
N GLY A 17 3.47 -25.45 -6.08
CA GLY A 17 3.20 -26.73 -6.77
C GLY A 17 4.28 -27.19 -7.77
N GLY A 18 5.43 -26.50 -7.83
CA GLY A 18 6.59 -26.95 -8.59
C GLY A 18 7.25 -28.19 -7.96
N PRO A 19 8.03 -28.98 -8.72
CA PRO A 19 8.80 -30.09 -8.17
C PRO A 19 9.62 -29.58 -6.98
N ASN A 20 9.52 -30.31 -5.86
CA ASN A 20 10.11 -29.95 -4.58
C ASN A 20 11.57 -29.52 -4.81
N LEU A 21 11.98 -28.34 -4.33
CA LEU A 21 13.30 -27.74 -4.59
C LEU A 21 14.45 -28.75 -4.34
N ALA A 22 14.26 -29.63 -3.37
CA ALA A 22 15.16 -30.75 -3.08
C ALA A 22 15.31 -31.75 -4.25
N GLU A 23 14.22 -32.11 -4.93
CA GLU A 23 14.27 -33.00 -6.10
C GLU A 23 14.93 -32.33 -7.30
N ALA A 24 14.72 -31.03 -7.51
CA ALA A 24 15.38 -30.28 -8.57
C ALA A 24 16.91 -30.22 -8.35
N ILE A 25 17.33 -29.96 -7.10
CA ILE A 25 18.75 -29.95 -6.71
C ILE A 25 19.38 -31.34 -6.90
N GLU A 26 18.70 -32.42 -6.50
CA GLU A 26 19.23 -33.77 -6.67
C GLU A 26 19.31 -34.18 -8.15
N ARG A 27 18.32 -33.82 -8.98
CA ARG A 27 18.40 -34.05 -10.44
C ARG A 27 19.57 -33.31 -11.08
N GLU A 28 19.80 -32.06 -10.69
CA GLU A 28 20.91 -31.27 -11.22
C GLU A 28 22.28 -31.86 -10.82
N LYS A 29 22.42 -32.34 -9.58
CA LYS A 29 23.63 -33.05 -9.13
C LYS A 29 23.88 -34.32 -9.95
N VAL A 30 22.83 -35.10 -10.22
CA VAL A 30 22.93 -36.33 -11.02
C VAL A 30 23.33 -36.02 -12.46
N GLU A 31 22.77 -34.98 -13.07
CA GLU A 31 23.16 -34.55 -14.42
C GLU A 31 24.62 -34.06 -14.48
N ARG A 32 25.06 -33.25 -13.51
CA ARG A 32 26.47 -32.83 -13.41
C ARG A 32 27.40 -34.03 -13.27
N ALA A 33 27.07 -34.98 -12.38
CA ALA A 33 27.88 -36.18 -12.16
C ALA A 33 27.97 -37.04 -13.44
N ARG A 34 26.87 -37.14 -14.20
CA ARG A 34 26.86 -37.84 -15.49
C ARG A 34 27.76 -37.16 -16.52
N GLN A 35 27.69 -35.84 -16.64
CA GLN A 35 28.54 -35.07 -17.55
C GLN A 35 30.02 -35.16 -17.19
N GLU A 36 30.37 -35.09 -15.91
CA GLU A 36 31.75 -35.30 -15.45
C GLU A 36 32.26 -36.71 -15.78
N ALA A 37 31.40 -37.73 -15.69
CA ALA A 37 31.76 -39.09 -16.06
C ALA A 37 32.00 -39.24 -17.58
N GLU A 38 31.21 -38.55 -18.41
CA GLU A 38 31.40 -38.49 -19.85
C GLU A 38 32.70 -37.76 -20.22
N ASP A 39 33.03 -36.66 -19.53
CA ASP A 39 34.29 -35.92 -19.71
C ASP A 39 35.52 -36.75 -19.35
N ARG A 40 35.49 -37.46 -18.22
CA ARG A 40 36.59 -38.36 -17.83
C ARG A 40 36.78 -39.49 -18.84
N ARG A 41 35.68 -40.02 -19.42
CA ARG A 41 35.74 -41.04 -20.48
C ARG A 41 36.38 -40.48 -21.75
N PHE A 42 36.01 -39.27 -22.14
CA PHE A 42 36.56 -38.60 -23.31
C PHE A 42 38.04 -38.25 -23.14
N GLU A 43 38.43 -37.69 -21.99
CA GLU A 43 39.85 -37.44 -21.66
C GLU A 43 40.66 -38.74 -21.68
N SER A 44 40.14 -39.81 -21.06
CA SER A 44 40.79 -41.14 -21.10
C SER A 44 40.95 -41.67 -22.52
N TYR A 45 39.96 -41.47 -23.40
CA TYR A 45 40.03 -41.84 -24.81
C TYR A 45 41.14 -41.06 -25.54
N CYS A 46 41.21 -39.74 -25.34
CA CYS A 46 42.24 -38.89 -25.94
C CYS A 46 43.64 -39.28 -25.48
N TYR A 47 43.85 -39.49 -24.17
CA TYR A 47 45.14 -39.93 -23.64
C TYR A 47 45.55 -41.33 -24.11
N LYS A 48 44.61 -42.29 -24.20
CA LYS A 48 44.89 -43.62 -24.76
C LYS A 48 45.29 -43.56 -26.23
N ARG A 49 44.66 -42.68 -27.01
CA ARG A 49 44.97 -42.47 -28.42
C ARG A 49 46.36 -41.83 -28.59
N LEU A 50 46.66 -40.79 -27.79
CA LEU A 50 47.99 -40.18 -27.68
C LEU A 50 49.08 -41.21 -27.34
N ALA A 51 48.86 -42.06 -26.33
CA ALA A 51 49.79 -43.10 -25.93
C ALA A 51 49.96 -44.24 -26.95
N ARG A 52 48.98 -44.43 -27.84
CA ARG A 52 49.07 -45.37 -28.96
C ARG A 52 49.92 -44.79 -30.09
N ILE A 53 49.72 -43.50 -30.38
CA ILE A 53 50.50 -42.77 -31.39
C ILE A 53 51.98 -42.69 -31.00
N LYS A 54 52.31 -42.40 -29.72
CA LYS A 54 53.70 -42.39 -29.22
C LYS A 54 54.41 -43.75 -29.27
N ARG A 55 53.66 -44.87 -29.31
CA ARG A 55 54.23 -46.24 -29.35
C ARG A 55 54.52 -46.73 -30.76
N TRP A 56 53.97 -46.09 -31.77
CA TRP A 56 54.34 -46.37 -33.15
C TRP A 56 55.66 -45.63 -33.40
N GLY A 57 56.77 -46.36 -33.58
CA GLY A 57 58.05 -45.77 -33.97
C GLY A 57 57.89 -45.06 -35.30
N MET A 58 57.88 -43.73 -35.27
CA MET A 58 57.45 -42.87 -36.37
C MET A 58 58.65 -42.05 -36.86
N THR A 59 58.82 -41.92 -38.17
CA THR A 59 59.78 -40.98 -38.78
C THR A 59 59.37 -39.54 -38.42
N GLN A 60 60.33 -38.61 -38.35
CA GLN A 60 60.18 -37.24 -37.83
C GLN A 60 58.95 -36.47 -38.37
N GLU A 61 58.58 -36.65 -39.64
CA GLU A 61 57.38 -36.04 -40.26
C GLU A 61 56.05 -36.59 -39.72
N LYS A 62 56.04 -37.82 -39.22
CA LYS A 62 54.85 -38.44 -38.66
C LYS A 62 54.71 -38.12 -37.16
N GLU A 63 55.81 -37.83 -36.47
CA GLU A 63 55.80 -37.30 -35.10
C GLU A 63 55.23 -35.87 -35.06
N THR A 64 55.63 -35.00 -35.98
CA THR A 64 55.04 -33.65 -36.09
C THR A 64 53.55 -33.74 -36.40
N LEU A 65 53.12 -34.59 -37.33
CA LEU A 65 51.69 -34.83 -37.60
C LEU A 65 50.94 -35.33 -36.35
N ALA A 66 51.55 -36.24 -35.59
CA ALA A 66 50.99 -36.74 -34.34
C ALA A 66 50.82 -35.65 -33.26
N GLU A 67 51.79 -34.75 -33.13
CA GLU A 67 51.72 -33.60 -32.23
C GLU A 67 50.62 -32.62 -32.65
N HIS A 68 50.53 -32.31 -33.95
CA HIS A 68 49.51 -31.41 -34.48
C HIS A 68 48.09 -31.97 -34.28
N LEU A 69 47.90 -33.28 -34.51
CA LEU A 69 46.63 -33.96 -34.23
C LEU A 69 46.29 -33.98 -32.74
N SER A 70 47.30 -34.11 -31.88
CA SER A 70 47.11 -34.08 -30.43
C SER A 70 46.74 -32.69 -29.93
N LEU A 71 47.37 -31.65 -30.47
CA LEU A 71 47.06 -30.25 -30.17
C LEU A 71 45.65 -29.88 -30.67
N ALA A 72 45.30 -30.31 -31.89
CA ALA A 72 43.95 -30.12 -32.43
C ALA A 72 42.89 -30.83 -31.58
N ALA A 73 43.18 -32.05 -31.08
CA ALA A 73 42.30 -32.74 -30.16
C ALA A 73 42.11 -31.95 -28.85
N LEU A 74 43.19 -31.47 -28.23
CA LEU A 74 43.13 -30.66 -27.01
C LEU A 74 42.32 -29.36 -27.20
N LEU A 75 42.53 -28.66 -28.32
CA LEU A 75 41.76 -27.46 -28.67
C LEU A 75 40.27 -27.74 -28.83
N LEU A 76 39.90 -28.90 -29.40
CA LEU A 76 38.50 -29.32 -29.48
C LEU A 76 37.91 -29.63 -28.09
N ILE A 77 38.69 -30.21 -27.17
CA ILE A 77 38.25 -30.46 -25.79
C ILE A 77 37.94 -29.12 -25.10
N GLU A 78 38.89 -28.18 -25.14
CA GLU A 78 38.75 -26.88 -24.50
C GLU A 78 37.62 -26.06 -25.11
N ARG A 79 37.46 -26.10 -26.44
CA ARG A 79 36.29 -25.50 -27.11
C ARG A 79 34.98 -26.11 -26.62
N LYS A 80 34.90 -27.42 -26.48
CA LYS A 80 33.68 -28.10 -25.99
C LYS A 80 33.42 -27.84 -24.50
N LYS A 81 34.45 -27.62 -23.69
CA LYS A 81 34.32 -27.20 -22.28
C LYS A 81 33.79 -25.78 -22.19
N THR A 82 34.32 -24.86 -23.00
CA THR A 82 33.87 -23.46 -23.03
C THR A 82 32.45 -23.30 -23.56
N GLU A 83 32.07 -23.99 -24.65
CA GLU A 83 30.69 -24.03 -25.16
C GLU A 83 29.70 -24.46 -24.06
N ARG A 84 30.00 -25.53 -23.33
CA ARG A 84 29.15 -26.01 -22.23
C ARG A 84 29.10 -25.06 -21.03
N HIS A 85 30.18 -24.33 -20.75
CA HIS A 85 30.15 -23.29 -19.72
C HIS A 85 29.28 -22.11 -20.12
N VAL A 86 29.35 -21.69 -21.39
CA VAL A 86 28.51 -20.62 -21.92
C VAL A 86 27.04 -21.06 -21.90
N GLU A 87 26.71 -22.26 -22.38
CA GLU A 87 25.34 -22.80 -22.37
C GLU A 87 24.76 -22.84 -20.94
N ARG A 88 25.51 -23.34 -19.96
CA ARG A 88 25.09 -23.32 -18.54
C ARG A 88 24.88 -21.90 -18.04
N GLY A 89 25.76 -20.97 -18.39
CA GLY A 89 25.64 -19.57 -18.02
C GLY A 89 24.44 -18.87 -18.67
N VAL A 90 24.11 -19.21 -19.92
CA VAL A 90 22.92 -18.70 -20.62
C VAL A 90 21.66 -19.24 -19.96
N LYS A 91 21.57 -20.56 -19.75
CA LYS A 91 20.40 -21.19 -19.11
C LYS A 91 20.12 -20.61 -17.71
N ALA A 92 21.16 -20.45 -16.88
CA ALA A 92 21.00 -19.84 -15.55
C ALA A 92 20.52 -18.37 -15.61
N ARG A 93 20.97 -17.61 -16.62
CA ARG A 93 20.47 -16.23 -16.84
C ARG A 93 19.01 -16.22 -17.29
N GLU A 94 18.62 -17.09 -18.20
CA GLU A 94 17.23 -17.21 -18.66
C GLU A 94 16.29 -17.60 -17.50
N GLU A 95 16.68 -18.56 -16.66
CA GLU A 95 15.94 -18.94 -15.46
C GLU A 95 15.81 -17.75 -14.48
N MET A 96 16.88 -16.98 -14.26
CA MET A 96 16.84 -15.82 -13.39
C MET A 96 15.97 -14.68 -13.95
N ILE A 97 16.00 -14.46 -15.27
CA ILE A 97 15.11 -13.49 -15.94
C ILE A 97 13.65 -13.92 -15.75
N ALA A 98 13.32 -15.19 -15.99
CA ALA A 98 11.96 -15.69 -15.81
C ALA A 98 11.46 -15.52 -14.37
N LEU A 99 12.31 -15.77 -13.37
CA LEU A 99 11.98 -15.53 -11.96
C LEU A 99 11.74 -14.04 -11.66
N LEU A 100 12.58 -13.15 -12.18
CA LEU A 100 12.43 -11.71 -11.99
C LEU A 100 11.14 -11.19 -12.65
N GLU A 101 10.78 -11.69 -13.83
CA GLU A 101 9.54 -11.35 -14.51
C GLU A 101 8.31 -11.83 -13.73
N ALA A 102 8.36 -13.05 -13.18
CA ALA A 102 7.30 -13.59 -12.33
C ALA A 102 7.10 -12.74 -11.05
N ILE A 103 8.20 -12.40 -10.37
CA ILE A 103 8.17 -11.52 -9.19
C ILE A 103 7.63 -10.14 -9.58
N SER A 104 8.05 -9.57 -10.70
CA SER A 104 7.57 -8.27 -11.17
C SER A 104 6.07 -8.29 -11.51
N ALA A 105 5.56 -9.38 -12.06
CA ALA A 105 4.14 -9.54 -12.32
C ALA A 105 3.34 -9.62 -11.01
N GLU A 106 3.82 -10.38 -10.04
CA GLU A 106 3.19 -10.51 -8.72
C GLU A 106 3.16 -9.17 -7.97
N THR A 107 4.27 -8.43 -7.95
CA THR A 107 4.33 -7.12 -7.28
C THR A 107 3.37 -6.13 -7.93
N LYS A 108 3.27 -6.08 -9.26
CA LYS A 108 2.29 -5.25 -9.97
C LYS A 108 0.84 -5.61 -9.60
N MET A 109 0.53 -6.90 -9.46
CA MET A 109 -0.81 -7.33 -9.04
C MET A 109 -1.10 -6.93 -7.58
N GLN A 110 -0.13 -7.08 -6.68
CA GLN A 110 -0.26 -6.65 -5.28
C GLN A 110 -0.43 -5.13 -5.17
N GLU A 111 0.35 -4.34 -5.91
CA GLU A 111 0.23 -2.88 -5.96
C GLU A 111 -1.13 -2.43 -6.49
N ALA A 112 -1.64 -3.07 -7.55
CA ALA A 112 -2.97 -2.79 -8.09
C ALA A 112 -4.08 -3.10 -7.08
N ALA A 113 -3.98 -4.23 -6.37
CA ALA A 113 -4.93 -4.59 -5.31
C ALA A 113 -4.90 -3.57 -4.16
N MET A 114 -3.71 -3.19 -3.70
CA MET A 114 -3.54 -2.21 -2.62
C MET A 114 -4.05 -0.82 -3.03
N ARG A 115 -3.82 -0.39 -4.28
CA ARG A 115 -4.38 0.86 -4.81
C ARG A 115 -5.90 0.84 -4.80
N GLY A 116 -6.52 -0.25 -5.24
CA GLY A 116 -7.99 -0.40 -5.22
C GLY A 116 -8.57 -0.35 -3.79
N VAL A 117 -7.86 -0.90 -2.80
CA VAL A 117 -8.25 -0.78 -1.38
C VAL A 117 -8.11 0.66 -0.91
N ALA A 118 -6.98 1.32 -1.18
CA ALA A 118 -6.74 2.70 -0.78
C ALA A 118 -7.80 3.66 -1.36
N GLU A 119 -8.15 3.51 -2.64
CA GLU A 119 -9.19 4.31 -3.29
C GLU A 119 -10.55 4.17 -2.60
N LYS A 120 -10.95 2.94 -2.23
CA LYS A 120 -12.19 2.70 -1.47
C LYS A 120 -12.17 3.36 -0.09
N TYR A 121 -11.04 3.29 0.62
CA TYR A 121 -10.89 3.95 1.91
C TYR A 121 -10.98 5.47 1.80
N VAL A 122 -10.30 6.06 0.80
CA VAL A 122 -10.36 7.51 0.55
C VAL A 122 -11.78 7.95 0.19
N ALA A 123 -12.45 7.22 -0.71
CA ALA A 123 -13.84 7.52 -1.09
C ALA A 123 -14.79 7.46 0.11
N SER A 124 -14.67 6.43 0.95
CA SER A 124 -15.45 6.28 2.19
C SER A 124 -15.15 7.41 3.20
N ALA A 125 -13.88 7.79 3.37
CA ALA A 125 -13.49 8.87 4.26
C ALA A 125 -14.06 10.22 3.79
N LEU A 126 -14.03 10.50 2.49
CA LEU A 126 -14.61 11.70 1.89
C LEU A 126 -16.13 11.74 2.03
N ALA A 127 -16.82 10.61 1.79
CA ALA A 127 -18.26 10.49 1.98
C ALA A 127 -18.65 10.76 3.44
N ASN A 128 -17.99 10.09 4.39
CA ASN A 128 -18.21 10.31 5.82
C ASN A 128 -17.97 11.77 6.23
N ARG A 129 -16.95 12.44 5.66
CA ARG A 129 -16.69 13.86 5.94
C ARG A 129 -17.80 14.75 5.39
N ALA A 130 -18.32 14.45 4.21
CA ALA A 130 -19.43 15.18 3.61
C ALA A 130 -20.72 15.00 4.44
N ASP A 131 -21.02 13.78 4.90
CA ASP A 131 -22.17 13.48 5.75
C ASP A 131 -22.10 14.20 7.09
N ARG A 132 -20.92 14.20 7.74
CA ARG A 132 -20.71 14.96 8.98
C ARG A 132 -20.94 16.46 8.78
N ARG A 133 -20.47 17.02 7.65
CA ARG A 133 -20.70 18.44 7.32
C ARG A 133 -22.18 18.73 7.10
N ARG A 134 -22.89 17.88 6.36
CA ARG A 134 -24.35 18.00 6.16
C ARG A 134 -25.11 17.91 7.48
N GLY A 135 -24.79 16.93 8.32
CA GLY A 135 -25.40 16.76 9.63
C GLY A 135 -25.13 17.95 10.58
N ALA A 136 -23.91 18.49 10.56
CA ALA A 136 -23.57 19.70 11.33
C ALA A 136 -24.33 20.93 10.82
N ALA A 137 -24.40 21.13 9.49
CA ALA A 137 -25.13 22.23 8.88
C ALA A 137 -26.64 22.15 9.18
N ALA A 138 -27.25 20.96 9.08
CA ALA A 138 -28.64 20.73 9.42
C ALA A 138 -28.93 21.00 10.90
N LYS A 139 -28.06 20.56 11.81
CA LYS A 139 -28.17 20.88 13.25
C LYS A 139 -28.06 22.37 13.50
N LEU A 140 -27.10 23.05 12.87
CA LEU A 140 -26.93 24.51 12.99
C LEU A 140 -28.12 25.29 12.43
N ALA A 141 -28.73 24.83 11.33
CA ALA A 141 -29.93 25.43 10.75
C ALA A 141 -31.14 25.26 11.68
N ASN A 142 -31.41 24.04 12.15
CA ASN A 142 -32.50 23.77 13.07
C ASN A 142 -32.34 24.53 14.41
N ASP A 143 -31.12 24.60 14.94
CA ASP A 143 -30.80 25.38 16.13
C ASP A 143 -31.03 26.89 15.90
N ARG A 144 -30.71 27.41 14.71
CA ARG A 144 -30.93 28.81 14.36
C ARG A 144 -32.41 29.11 14.24
N ASP A 145 -33.18 28.30 13.52
CA ASP A 145 -34.60 28.55 13.29
C ASP A 145 -35.40 28.50 14.60
N GLY A 146 -35.14 27.50 15.45
CA GLY A 146 -35.78 27.40 16.77
C GLY A 146 -35.40 28.54 17.72
N LYS A 147 -34.11 28.92 17.77
CA LYS A 147 -33.65 30.05 18.61
C LYS A 147 -34.10 31.40 18.08
N GLN A 148 -34.21 31.57 16.76
CA GLN A 148 -34.63 32.81 16.12
C GLN A 148 -36.14 33.02 16.24
N ALA A 149 -36.95 31.95 16.10
CA ALA A 149 -38.38 31.99 16.40
C ALA A 149 -38.63 32.30 17.90
N ALA A 150 -37.89 31.65 18.80
CA ALA A 150 -37.99 31.95 20.23
C ALA A 150 -37.56 33.38 20.58
N LYS A 151 -36.52 33.91 19.91
CA LYS A 151 -36.09 35.31 20.06
C LYS A 151 -37.15 36.30 19.57
N ALA A 152 -37.83 36.01 18.46
CA ALA A 152 -38.94 36.82 17.96
C ALA A 152 -40.12 36.84 18.94
N ALA A 153 -40.51 35.67 19.45
CA ALA A 153 -41.58 35.58 20.45
C ALA A 153 -41.21 36.27 21.78
N ALA A 154 -39.93 36.19 22.19
CA ALA A 154 -39.43 36.90 23.36
C ALA A 154 -39.45 38.44 23.17
N LEU A 155 -39.21 38.95 21.95
CA LEU A 155 -39.34 40.38 21.66
C LEU A 155 -40.79 40.85 21.79
N GLU A 156 -41.77 40.08 21.32
CA GLU A 156 -43.19 40.43 21.50
C GLU A 156 -43.59 40.44 22.98
N LEU A 157 -43.19 39.42 23.75
CA LEU A 157 -43.40 39.40 25.20
C LEU A 157 -42.75 40.61 25.91
N TRP A 158 -41.56 41.02 25.44
CA TRP A 158 -40.88 42.20 25.93
C TRP A 158 -41.66 43.50 25.62
N LYS A 159 -42.21 43.64 24.41
CA LYS A 159 -43.06 44.78 24.03
C LYS A 159 -44.33 44.82 24.90
N GLU A 160 -44.97 43.69 25.14
CA GLU A 160 -46.15 43.60 26.02
C GLU A 160 -45.83 44.00 27.46
N ARG A 161 -44.67 43.55 27.98
CA ARG A 161 -44.15 43.97 29.29
C ARG A 161 -43.96 45.48 29.33
N HIS A 162 -43.33 46.07 28.32
CA HIS A 162 -43.11 47.51 28.22
C HIS A 162 -44.41 48.31 28.08
N ALA A 163 -45.45 47.73 27.48
CA ALA A 163 -46.80 48.30 27.42
C ALA A 163 -47.59 48.15 28.73
N GLY A 164 -46.97 47.61 29.80
CA GLY A 164 -47.61 47.47 31.12
C GLY A 164 -48.56 46.28 31.25
N LYS A 165 -48.61 45.36 30.27
CA LYS A 165 -49.56 44.23 30.26
C LYS A 165 -49.20 43.10 31.24
N HIS A 166 -47.96 43.07 31.76
CA HIS A 166 -47.45 41.99 32.62
C HIS A 166 -46.97 42.54 33.97
N PRO A 167 -47.84 42.60 35.01
CA PRO A 167 -47.50 43.19 36.31
C PRO A 167 -46.47 42.39 37.12
N THR A 168 -46.25 41.12 36.77
CA THR A 168 -45.34 40.16 37.42
C THR A 168 -43.92 40.15 36.84
N LEU A 169 -43.71 40.72 35.64
CA LEU A 169 -42.41 40.78 34.95
C LEU A 169 -41.77 42.15 35.10
N ARG A 170 -41.50 42.58 36.34
CA ARG A 170 -40.99 43.94 36.60
C ARG A 170 -39.51 44.06 36.33
N THR A 171 -38.71 43.07 36.72
CA THR A 171 -37.25 43.08 36.51
C THR A 171 -36.85 42.40 35.20
N VAL A 172 -35.68 42.78 34.68
CA VAL A 172 -35.11 42.13 33.48
C VAL A 172 -34.77 40.67 33.75
N GLU A 173 -34.41 40.33 34.99
CA GLU A 173 -34.14 38.96 35.42
C GLU A 173 -35.40 38.11 35.49
N GLN A 174 -36.52 38.64 36.00
CA GLN A 174 -37.83 37.97 35.98
C GLN A 174 -38.30 37.71 34.54
N PHE A 175 -38.10 38.70 33.66
CA PHE A 175 -38.36 38.54 32.23
C PHE A 175 -37.48 37.44 31.62
N ALA A 176 -36.18 37.42 31.92
CA ALA A 176 -35.28 36.40 31.39
C ALA A 176 -35.63 34.99 31.89
N ILE A 177 -36.01 34.84 33.17
CA ILE A 177 -36.48 33.57 33.74
C ILE A 177 -37.75 33.09 33.04
N GLU A 178 -38.73 33.99 32.83
CA GLU A 178 -39.97 33.63 32.14
C GLU A 178 -39.76 33.27 30.67
N VAL A 179 -38.84 33.96 29.98
CA VAL A 179 -38.47 33.64 28.59
C VAL A 179 -37.82 32.26 28.49
N MET A 180 -36.89 31.92 29.40
CA MET A 180 -36.28 30.57 29.41
C MET A 180 -37.31 29.49 29.78
N ARG A 181 -38.29 29.82 30.64
CA ARG A 181 -39.37 28.90 31.03
C ARG A 181 -40.32 28.62 29.85
N ARG A 182 -40.69 29.64 29.07
CA ARG A 182 -41.60 29.52 27.93
C ARG A 182 -40.91 28.96 26.68
N TRP A 183 -39.63 29.26 26.49
CA TRP A 183 -38.83 28.77 25.36
C TRP A 183 -37.54 28.13 25.86
N PRO A 184 -37.58 26.84 26.25
CA PRO A 184 -36.41 26.11 26.79
C PRO A 184 -35.21 26.03 25.85
N VAL A 185 -35.40 26.29 24.55
CA VAL A 185 -34.31 26.40 23.56
C VAL A 185 -33.37 27.58 23.85
N LEU A 186 -33.85 28.57 24.61
CA LEU A 186 -33.06 29.69 25.12
C LEU A 186 -32.59 29.35 26.54
N THR A 187 -31.30 29.03 26.69
CA THR A 187 -30.75 28.51 27.95
C THR A 187 -29.94 29.53 28.75
N SER A 188 -29.72 30.74 28.21
CA SER A 188 -28.85 31.75 28.84
C SER A 188 -29.60 33.01 29.21
N SER A 189 -29.85 33.18 30.52
CA SER A 189 -30.44 34.41 31.09
C SER A 189 -29.63 35.65 30.72
N LYS A 190 -28.29 35.56 30.76
CA LYS A 190 -27.39 36.67 30.43
C LYS A 190 -27.57 37.17 28.99
N VAL A 191 -27.77 36.26 28.03
CA VAL A 191 -28.01 36.60 26.62
C VAL A 191 -29.35 37.31 26.48
N ILE A 192 -30.39 36.83 27.15
CA ILE A 192 -31.74 37.41 27.11
C ILE A 192 -31.77 38.81 27.77
N CYS A 193 -31.10 38.97 28.92
CA CYS A 193 -30.92 40.29 29.55
C CYS A 193 -30.21 41.26 28.60
N GLY A 194 -29.18 40.80 27.89
CA GLY A 194 -28.47 41.59 26.88
C GLY A 194 -29.35 42.04 25.72
N TRP A 195 -30.31 41.20 25.29
CA TRP A 195 -31.32 41.59 24.30
C TRP A 195 -32.25 42.68 24.83
N SER A 196 -32.79 42.51 26.04
CA SER A 196 -33.65 43.50 26.69
C SER A 196 -32.97 44.87 26.79
N THR A 197 -31.67 44.90 27.10
CA THR A 197 -30.88 46.16 27.14
C THR A 197 -30.77 46.80 25.76
N LYS A 198 -30.50 46.00 24.71
CA LYS A 198 -30.42 46.51 23.32
C LYS A 198 -31.77 47.03 22.85
N TRP A 199 -32.86 46.29 23.07
CA TRP A 199 -34.20 46.71 22.69
C TRP A 199 -34.62 48.00 23.42
N SER A 200 -34.32 48.11 24.71
CA SER A 200 -34.56 49.33 25.49
C SER A 200 -33.79 50.51 24.92
N LYS A 201 -32.53 50.30 24.50
CA LYS A 201 -31.70 51.34 23.87
C LYS A 201 -32.28 51.77 22.51
N SER A 202 -32.70 50.82 21.67
CA SER A 202 -33.33 51.13 20.38
C SER A 202 -34.60 51.98 20.53
N VAL A 203 -35.46 51.64 21.50
CA VAL A 203 -36.68 52.41 21.78
C VAL A 203 -36.37 53.82 22.27
N ARG A 204 -35.35 54.00 23.14
CA ARG A 204 -34.90 55.33 23.58
C ARG A 204 -34.37 56.18 22.42
N GLU A 205 -33.77 55.54 21.43
CA GLU A 205 -33.25 56.19 20.22
C GLU A 205 -34.32 56.40 19.14
N GLY A 206 -35.61 56.13 19.43
CA GLY A 206 -36.72 56.28 18.49
C GLY A 206 -36.77 55.24 17.37
N ARG A 207 -35.99 54.16 17.48
CA ARG A 207 -35.95 53.06 16.49
C ARG A 207 -36.79 51.87 16.95
N PRO A 208 -37.50 51.18 16.05
CA PRO A 208 -38.19 49.95 16.41
C PRO A 208 -37.16 48.90 16.87
N PRO A 209 -37.41 48.19 17.99
CA PRO A 209 -36.52 47.14 18.44
C PRO A 209 -36.58 45.98 17.44
N ALA A 210 -35.40 45.51 17.00
CA ALA A 210 -35.26 44.42 16.03
C ALA A 210 -34.74 43.14 16.70
N CYS A 211 -35.16 42.01 16.14
CA CYS A 211 -34.61 40.69 16.48
C CYS A 211 -33.24 40.46 15.84
#